data_AF-A0A4W5RM71-F1
#
_entry.id   AF-A0A4W5RM71-F1
#
_cell.length_a   1.000
_cell.length_b   1.000
_cell.length_c   1.000
_cell.angle_alpha   90.00
_cell.angle_beta   90.00
_cell.angle_gamma   90.00
#
_symmetry.space_group_name_H-M   'P 1'
#
loop_
_entity.id
_entity.type
_entity.pdbx_description
1 polymer ?
#
loop_
_entity_poly.entity_id
_entity_poly.type
_entity_poly.pdbx_seq_one_letter_code
_entity_poly.pdbx_strand_id
1 'polypeptide(L)'
;FRLPLCFILLHFTLVKCDITDGNAEHLKREHSLMKPYQGVGSSPSSQWDFSGSTLVTSSYVRLTPDERSKQGSIWNTVPVYLKDWEMHVQYKIHGSGKKNLHGDGIAIWYTKERLHPGPVFGNQDKFVGLALFVDTFRNDLHGMDRSFPYISAMVNNGSLPYNHGNDGRNSELGGCSSEIRNKDHDTYLAIRYSKGRLTVMIDIDDKNEWKECIDIGGVRLPTGYYFGASAATGDLSDNHDIISMKMYQLMVEHTPDEDSLDWTKIEPSVSLLKSPKDNIDDPTGNFRSTPLTGWKVFLLLLCALLGIVVCGVVGAVVFQKRQERNRRFY
;
A
#
# COMPACT_ATOMS: atom_id res chain seq x y z
N PHE A 1 47.34 -9.52 -32.70
CA PHE A 1 46.35 -10.15 -31.83
C PHE A 1 45.73 -9.10 -30.91
N ARG A 2 44.53 -8.59 -31.26
CA ARG A 2 43.77 -7.67 -30.42
C ARG A 2 42.57 -8.44 -29.85
N LEU A 3 42.51 -8.58 -28.54
CA LEU A 3 41.36 -9.14 -27.82
C LEU A 3 40.20 -8.11 -27.83
N PRO A 4 38.94 -8.49 -28.10
CA PRO A 4 37.81 -7.62 -27.85
C PRO A 4 37.35 -7.78 -26.39
N LEU A 5 37.18 -6.65 -25.71
CA LEU A 5 36.65 -6.58 -24.36
C LEU A 5 35.10 -6.58 -24.45
N CYS A 6 34.46 -7.67 -24.07
CA CYS A 6 33.00 -7.74 -23.95
C CYS A 6 32.55 -7.02 -22.67
N PHE A 7 31.98 -5.83 -22.80
CA PHE A 7 31.26 -5.16 -21.71
C PHE A 7 29.86 -5.78 -21.59
N ILE A 8 29.60 -6.49 -20.49
CA ILE A 8 28.25 -6.91 -20.11
C ILE A 8 27.57 -5.70 -19.46
N LEU A 9 26.69 -5.04 -20.21
CA LEU A 9 25.78 -4.01 -19.70
C LEU A 9 24.68 -4.69 -18.90
N LEU A 10 24.82 -4.70 -17.57
CA LEU A 10 23.72 -4.95 -16.64
C LEU A 10 22.67 -3.84 -16.80
N HIS A 11 21.64 -4.10 -17.61
CA HIS A 11 20.42 -3.30 -17.62
C HIS A 11 19.69 -3.55 -16.30
N PHE A 12 19.90 -2.68 -15.32
CA PHE A 12 18.93 -2.49 -14.26
C PHE A 12 17.71 -1.81 -14.88
N THR A 13 16.71 -2.59 -15.26
CA THR A 13 15.37 -2.06 -15.50
C THR A 13 14.81 -1.62 -14.16
N LEU A 14 14.95 -0.33 -13.86
CA LEU A 14 14.16 0.30 -12.82
C LEU A 14 12.70 0.15 -13.26
N VAL A 15 11.95 -0.75 -12.64
CA VAL A 15 10.49 -0.82 -12.82
C VAL A 15 9.95 0.45 -12.21
N LYS A 16 9.82 1.51 -13.02
CA LYS A 16 8.99 2.65 -12.66
C LYS A 16 7.56 2.13 -12.63
N CYS A 17 6.94 2.19 -11.46
CA CYS A 17 5.51 2.01 -11.36
C CYS A 17 4.87 3.22 -12.07
N ASP A 18 4.35 2.99 -13.27
CA ASP A 18 3.74 4.03 -14.09
C ASP A 18 2.30 4.19 -13.59
N ILE A 19 2.09 5.11 -12.65
CA ILE A 19 0.73 5.59 -12.35
C ILE A 19 0.24 6.31 -13.59
N THR A 20 -1.03 6.09 -13.94
CA THR A 20 -1.65 6.87 -15.01
C THR A 20 -1.54 8.36 -14.68
N ASP A 21 -1.16 9.18 -15.65
CA ASP A 21 -1.09 10.64 -15.53
C ASP A 21 -2.48 11.30 -15.37
N GLY A 22 -3.54 10.49 -15.21
CA GLY A 22 -4.92 10.93 -15.14
C GLY A 22 -5.54 11.24 -16.50
N ASN A 23 -4.93 10.85 -17.63
CA ASN A 23 -5.51 11.02 -18.97
C ASN A 23 -6.95 10.50 -19.02
N ALA A 24 -7.87 11.37 -19.47
CA ALA A 24 -9.30 11.11 -19.48
C ALA A 24 -9.74 10.01 -20.46
N GLU A 25 -8.87 9.60 -21.39
CA GLU A 25 -9.17 8.57 -22.39
C GLU A 25 -9.58 7.23 -21.77
N HIS A 26 -9.00 6.87 -20.62
CA HIS A 26 -9.28 5.59 -19.95
C HIS A 26 -10.17 5.73 -18.70
N LEU A 27 -10.70 6.93 -18.45
CA LEU A 27 -11.57 7.21 -17.30
C LEU A 27 -12.94 6.53 -17.47
N LYS A 28 -13.34 5.73 -16.49
CA LYS A 28 -14.65 5.08 -16.39
C LYS A 28 -15.59 5.90 -15.54
N ARG A 29 -16.43 6.69 -16.21
CA ARG A 29 -17.36 7.64 -15.57
C ARG A 29 -18.34 6.93 -14.64
N GLU A 30 -18.81 5.76 -15.04
CA GLU A 30 -19.74 4.92 -14.30
C GLU A 30 -19.21 4.41 -12.95
N HIS A 31 -17.89 4.39 -12.79
CA HIS A 31 -17.19 4.01 -11.58
C HIS A 31 -16.47 5.21 -10.92
N SER A 32 -16.79 6.43 -11.33
CA SER A 32 -16.15 7.65 -10.85
C SER A 32 -17.16 8.57 -10.15
N LEU A 33 -16.71 9.22 -9.07
CA LEU A 33 -17.41 10.25 -8.33
C LEU A 33 -16.64 11.57 -8.47
N MET A 34 -17.27 12.57 -9.09
CA MET A 34 -16.65 13.87 -9.36
C MET A 34 -17.64 15.01 -9.16
N LYS A 35 -17.15 16.19 -8.77
CA LYS A 35 -17.93 17.43 -8.72
C LYS A 35 -18.63 17.67 -10.07
N PRO A 36 -19.87 18.19 -10.09
CA PRO A 36 -20.67 18.65 -8.95
C PRO A 36 -21.56 17.57 -8.30
N TYR A 37 -21.26 16.28 -8.50
CA TYR A 37 -21.99 15.14 -7.91
C TYR A 37 -23.49 15.11 -8.25
N GLN A 38 -23.86 15.55 -9.46
CA GLN A 38 -25.25 15.61 -9.90
C GLN A 38 -25.95 14.25 -9.75
N GLY A 39 -27.08 14.25 -9.03
CA GLY A 39 -27.95 13.09 -8.89
C GLY A 39 -27.57 12.11 -7.78
N VAL A 40 -26.42 12.27 -7.11
CA VAL A 40 -26.00 11.37 -6.02
C VAL A 40 -27.10 11.24 -4.97
N GLY A 41 -27.58 10.01 -4.74
CA GLY A 41 -28.69 9.63 -3.85
C GLY A 41 -30.05 10.30 -4.10
N SER A 42 -30.22 11.08 -5.16
CA SER A 42 -31.45 11.83 -5.45
C SER A 42 -32.08 11.47 -6.80
N SER A 43 -31.30 10.94 -7.74
CA SER A 43 -31.78 10.44 -9.03
C SER A 43 -31.71 8.92 -9.08
N PRO A 44 -32.75 8.22 -9.58
CA PRO A 44 -32.67 6.80 -9.90
C PRO A 44 -31.55 6.44 -10.89
N SER A 45 -31.07 7.42 -11.66
CA SER A 45 -29.95 7.27 -12.59
C SER A 45 -28.58 7.46 -11.93
N SER A 46 -28.53 7.70 -10.61
CA SER A 46 -27.27 7.86 -9.90
C SER A 46 -26.46 6.57 -9.91
N GLN A 47 -25.18 6.72 -10.22
CA GLN A 47 -24.21 5.64 -10.13
C GLN A 47 -23.61 5.51 -8.72
N TRP A 48 -24.04 6.37 -7.79
CA TRP A 48 -23.58 6.38 -6.41
C TRP A 48 -24.74 6.56 -5.43
N ASP A 49 -24.79 5.67 -4.45
CA ASP A 49 -25.66 5.75 -3.29
C ASP A 49 -24.86 6.25 -2.09
N PHE A 50 -25.53 6.89 -1.13
CA PHE A 50 -24.93 7.26 0.15
C PHE A 50 -25.83 6.84 1.31
N SER A 51 -25.23 6.66 2.49
CA SER A 51 -25.95 6.22 3.69
C SER A 51 -25.32 6.81 4.96
N GLY A 52 -26.07 6.76 6.06
CA GLY A 52 -25.62 7.20 7.38
C GLY A 52 -25.49 8.72 7.49
N SER A 53 -24.40 9.20 8.07
CA SER A 53 -24.11 10.63 8.25
C SER A 53 -23.64 11.34 6.99
N THR A 54 -23.57 10.65 5.85
CA THR A 54 -23.01 11.22 4.63
C THR A 54 -23.80 12.43 4.16
N LEU A 55 -23.08 13.53 3.88
CA LEU A 55 -23.61 14.77 3.32
C LEU A 55 -22.91 15.08 1.99
N VAL A 56 -23.70 15.38 0.96
CA VAL A 56 -23.19 15.78 -0.36
C VAL A 56 -23.31 17.29 -0.53
N THR A 57 -22.20 17.94 -0.87
CA THR A 57 -22.16 19.37 -1.24
C THR A 57 -21.70 19.52 -2.69
N SER A 58 -21.66 20.74 -3.24
CA SER A 58 -21.10 20.96 -4.59
C SER A 58 -19.58 20.74 -4.67
N SER A 59 -18.89 20.66 -3.54
CA SER A 59 -17.42 20.73 -3.46
C SER A 59 -16.77 19.49 -2.83
N TYR A 60 -17.53 18.70 -2.06
CA TYR A 60 -17.07 17.48 -1.42
C TYR A 60 -18.27 16.62 -1.01
N VAL A 61 -18.01 15.34 -0.80
CA VAL A 61 -18.89 14.41 -0.10
C VAL A 61 -18.29 14.13 1.27
N ARG A 62 -18.97 14.57 2.33
CA ARG A 62 -18.56 14.36 3.71
C ARG A 62 -19.15 13.07 4.23
N LEU A 63 -18.34 12.08 4.56
CA LEU A 63 -18.78 10.79 5.11
C LEU A 63 -19.18 10.96 6.58
N THR A 64 -18.35 11.59 7.39
CA THR A 64 -18.68 11.98 8.77
C THR A 64 -18.28 13.43 9.04
N PRO A 65 -19.06 14.17 9.84
CA PRO A 65 -18.61 15.43 10.43
C PRO A 65 -17.66 15.20 11.61
N ASP A 66 -16.97 16.26 12.05
CA ASP A 66 -16.23 16.35 13.32
C ASP A 66 -17.20 16.34 14.52
N GLU A 67 -18.00 15.28 14.62
CA GLU A 67 -18.90 14.93 15.70
C GLU A 67 -18.71 13.46 16.06
N ARG A 68 -18.95 13.12 17.33
CA ARG A 68 -18.80 11.75 17.84
C ARG A 68 -19.88 10.81 17.31
N SER A 69 -19.55 9.52 17.28
CA SER A 69 -20.48 8.41 17.02
C SER A 69 -21.23 8.54 15.68
N LYS A 70 -20.52 8.93 14.62
CA LYS A 70 -21.06 9.02 13.26
C LYS A 70 -20.51 7.90 12.40
N GLN A 71 -21.31 7.45 11.45
CA GLN A 71 -20.93 6.49 10.43
C GLN A 71 -21.58 6.91 9.13
N GLY A 72 -20.81 7.01 8.07
CA GLY A 72 -21.30 7.35 6.76
C GLY A 72 -20.56 6.58 5.67
N SER A 73 -21.24 6.33 4.57
CA SER A 73 -20.65 5.68 3.42
C SER A 73 -21.22 6.19 2.11
N ILE A 74 -20.46 5.94 1.04
CA ILE A 74 -20.85 6.07 -0.36
C ILE A 74 -20.45 4.82 -1.12
N TRP A 75 -21.29 4.40 -2.06
CA TRP A 75 -21.12 3.17 -2.79
C TRP A 75 -21.50 3.32 -4.24
N ASN A 76 -20.65 2.85 -5.14
CA ASN A 76 -20.97 2.74 -6.54
C ASN A 76 -22.04 1.67 -6.74
N THR A 77 -23.04 1.95 -7.57
CA THR A 77 -24.16 1.04 -7.82
C THR A 77 -23.88 0.06 -8.96
N VAL A 78 -22.80 0.29 -9.72
CA VAL A 78 -22.41 -0.51 -10.88
C VAL A 78 -21.25 -1.44 -10.50
N PRO A 79 -21.36 -2.77 -10.68
CA PRO A 79 -20.25 -3.68 -10.43
C PRO A 79 -19.13 -3.51 -11.46
N VAL A 80 -17.87 -3.62 -11.03
CA VAL A 80 -16.69 -3.43 -11.89
C VAL A 80 -16.25 -4.74 -12.53
N TYR A 81 -16.32 -4.81 -13.85
CA TYR A 81 -15.84 -5.98 -14.61
C TYR A 81 -14.44 -5.82 -15.21
N LEU A 82 -13.72 -4.77 -14.83
CA LEU A 82 -12.33 -4.54 -15.23
C LEU A 82 -11.40 -5.48 -14.48
N LYS A 83 -10.48 -6.14 -15.21
CA LYS A 83 -9.44 -7.01 -14.63
C LYS A 83 -8.27 -6.20 -14.07
N ASP A 84 -7.93 -5.11 -14.75
CA ASP A 84 -6.85 -4.20 -14.39
C ASP A 84 -7.38 -2.78 -14.33
N TRP A 85 -7.18 -2.16 -13.19
CA TRP A 85 -7.76 -0.86 -12.89
C TRP A 85 -6.89 -0.06 -11.94
N GLU A 86 -7.09 1.24 -11.97
CA GLU A 86 -6.45 2.19 -11.08
C GLU A 86 -7.50 3.19 -10.58
N MET A 87 -7.63 3.29 -9.25
CA MET A 87 -8.55 4.20 -8.59
C MET A 87 -7.76 5.34 -7.96
N HIS A 88 -8.00 6.57 -8.41
CA HIS A 88 -7.47 7.78 -7.78
C HIS A 88 -8.52 8.37 -6.85
N VAL A 89 -8.18 8.46 -5.57
CA VAL A 89 -9.02 9.04 -4.53
C VAL A 89 -8.41 10.35 -4.07
N GLN A 90 -9.13 11.45 -4.23
CA GLN A 90 -8.85 12.71 -3.58
C GLN A 90 -9.72 12.79 -2.33
N TYR A 91 -9.08 12.90 -1.17
CA TYR A 91 -9.74 12.92 0.13
C TYR A 91 -9.19 14.06 0.98
N LYS A 92 -9.84 14.34 2.11
CA LYS A 92 -9.35 15.26 3.13
C LYS A 92 -9.82 14.79 4.50
N ILE A 93 -8.88 14.63 5.43
CA ILE A 93 -9.18 14.35 6.85
C ILE A 93 -8.78 15.57 7.67
N HIS A 94 -9.74 16.18 8.34
CA HIS A 94 -9.50 17.41 9.10
C HIS A 94 -10.46 17.60 10.27
N GLY A 95 -9.98 18.25 11.32
CA GLY A 95 -10.80 18.50 12.50
C GLY A 95 -10.10 19.32 13.57
N SER A 96 -10.89 19.70 14.57
CA SER A 96 -10.47 20.59 15.65
C SER A 96 -9.72 19.88 16.78
N GLY A 97 -9.75 18.55 16.80
CA GLY A 97 -9.03 17.70 17.75
C GLY A 97 -7.54 18.05 17.83
N LYS A 98 -7.07 18.35 19.04
CA LYS A 98 -5.66 18.68 19.33
C LYS A 98 -4.85 17.41 19.59
N LYS A 99 -3.58 17.41 19.17
CA LYS A 99 -2.67 16.26 19.33
C LYS A 99 -3.35 14.99 18.77
N ASN A 100 -3.40 13.91 19.54
CA ASN A 100 -3.91 12.60 19.13
C ASN A 100 -5.38 12.37 19.53
N LEU A 101 -6.13 13.44 19.82
CA LEU A 101 -7.55 13.35 20.18
C LEU A 101 -8.43 13.57 18.94
N HIS A 102 -8.30 12.68 17.97
CA HIS A 102 -9.04 12.65 16.70
C HIS A 102 -9.20 11.19 16.23
N GLY A 103 -10.16 10.91 15.35
CA GLY A 103 -10.43 9.55 14.88
C GLY A 103 -11.75 9.39 14.13
N ASP A 104 -12.02 8.22 13.54
CA ASP A 104 -11.12 7.04 13.52
C ASP A 104 -10.42 6.92 12.16
N GLY A 105 -11.09 7.25 11.05
CA GLY A 105 -10.46 7.31 9.73
C GLY A 105 -11.40 7.05 8.58
N ILE A 106 -10.83 6.76 7.41
CA ILE A 106 -11.55 6.42 6.16
C ILE A 106 -11.17 5.01 5.71
N ALA A 107 -12.13 4.28 5.16
CA ALA A 107 -11.88 3.04 4.43
C ALA A 107 -12.33 3.18 2.97
N ILE A 108 -11.51 2.71 2.03
CA ILE A 108 -11.84 2.55 0.61
C ILE A 108 -12.03 1.07 0.31
N TRP A 109 -13.12 0.75 -0.38
CA TRP A 109 -13.60 -0.62 -0.55
C TRP A 109 -13.62 -1.04 -2.01
N TYR A 110 -13.31 -2.31 -2.24
CA TYR A 110 -13.70 -3.06 -3.43
C TYR A 110 -14.29 -4.40 -2.97
N THR A 111 -15.61 -4.46 -2.81
CA THR A 111 -16.28 -5.57 -2.09
C THR A 111 -17.52 -6.11 -2.79
N LYS A 112 -17.86 -7.37 -2.48
CA LYS A 112 -19.03 -8.06 -3.02
C LYS A 112 -20.35 -7.36 -2.68
N GLU A 113 -20.45 -6.93 -1.44
CA GLU A 113 -21.62 -6.28 -0.88
C GLU A 113 -21.33 -4.79 -0.67
N ARG A 114 -22.39 -3.98 -0.73
CA ARG A 114 -22.37 -2.52 -0.58
C ARG A 114 -23.50 -2.09 0.34
N LEU A 115 -23.40 -0.91 0.95
CA LEU A 115 -24.45 -0.30 1.80
C LEU A 115 -24.84 -1.12 3.05
N HIS A 116 -23.91 -1.88 3.62
CA HIS A 116 -24.12 -2.57 4.91
C HIS A 116 -23.31 -1.86 5.99
N PRO A 117 -23.95 -1.06 6.88
CA PRO A 117 -23.23 -0.38 7.94
C PRO A 117 -22.66 -1.37 8.95
N GLY A 118 -21.58 -0.98 9.61
CA GLY A 118 -20.95 -1.83 10.62
C GLY A 118 -19.75 -1.19 11.29
N PRO A 119 -19.02 -1.96 12.11
CA PRO A 119 -17.99 -1.41 12.97
C PRO A 119 -16.74 -0.98 12.20
N VAL A 120 -16.46 -1.54 11.01
CA VAL A 120 -15.19 -1.33 10.29
C VAL A 120 -15.24 -0.03 9.50
N PHE A 121 -14.82 1.07 10.12
CA PHE A 121 -14.87 2.41 9.53
C PHE A 121 -16.25 2.74 8.91
N GLY A 122 -17.34 2.29 9.53
CA GLY A 122 -18.72 2.51 9.07
C GLY A 122 -19.25 1.46 8.09
N ASN A 123 -18.50 0.41 7.77
CA ASN A 123 -18.93 -0.72 6.94
C ASN A 123 -18.98 -2.04 7.74
N GLN A 124 -19.66 -3.04 7.20
CA GLN A 124 -19.76 -4.36 7.81
C GLN A 124 -18.40 -5.04 8.03
N ASP A 125 -18.30 -5.76 9.14
CA ASP A 125 -17.18 -6.67 9.39
C ASP A 125 -17.28 -7.93 8.51
N LYS A 126 -16.19 -8.69 8.39
CA LYS A 126 -16.12 -9.91 7.58
C LYS A 126 -16.58 -9.68 6.13
N PHE A 127 -16.15 -8.56 5.56
CA PHE A 127 -16.37 -8.25 4.16
C PHE A 127 -15.69 -9.28 3.23
N VAL A 128 -16.18 -9.34 2.00
CA VAL A 128 -15.58 -10.17 0.93
C VAL A 128 -15.02 -9.23 -0.13
N GLY A 129 -13.69 -9.14 -0.26
CA GLY A 129 -13.00 -8.27 -1.21
C GLY A 129 -11.72 -7.65 -0.65
N LEU A 130 -11.45 -6.42 -1.08
CA LEU A 130 -10.31 -5.60 -0.65
C LEU A 130 -10.81 -4.39 0.15
N ALA A 131 -10.09 -4.05 1.20
CA ALA A 131 -10.23 -2.81 1.94
C ALA A 131 -8.86 -2.13 2.08
N LEU A 132 -8.85 -0.82 1.91
CA LEU A 132 -7.74 0.04 2.25
C LEU A 132 -8.16 0.97 3.38
N PHE A 133 -7.50 0.86 4.52
CA PHE A 133 -7.76 1.66 5.70
C PHE A 133 -6.79 2.82 5.75
N VAL A 134 -7.32 4.00 6.05
CA VAL A 134 -6.60 5.23 6.33
C VAL A 134 -6.92 5.56 7.78
N ASP A 135 -6.17 4.93 8.67
CA ASP A 135 -6.42 4.93 10.11
C ASP A 135 -5.68 6.10 10.77
N THR A 136 -6.41 6.94 11.50
CA THR A 136 -5.87 8.14 12.11
C THR A 136 -5.68 8.02 13.61
N PHE A 137 -6.20 6.96 14.24
CA PHE A 137 -6.17 6.80 15.67
C PHE A 137 -5.55 5.46 16.07
N ARG A 138 -4.57 5.51 16.96
CA ARG A 138 -3.91 4.30 17.46
C ARG A 138 -4.70 3.69 18.59
N ASN A 139 -5.33 2.54 18.35
CA ASN A 139 -5.97 1.76 19.41
C ASN A 139 -4.99 0.80 20.09
N ASP A 140 -3.98 0.29 19.37
CA ASP A 140 -2.97 -0.60 19.95
C ASP A 140 -2.06 0.16 20.93
N LEU A 141 -2.30 -0.04 22.22
CA LEU A 141 -1.47 0.56 23.28
C LEU A 141 -0.13 -0.15 23.49
N HIS A 142 0.06 -1.34 22.90
CA HIS A 142 1.25 -2.17 23.07
C HIS A 142 2.17 -2.16 21.84
N GLY A 143 1.62 -2.02 20.64
CA GLY A 143 2.35 -1.89 19.38
C GLY A 143 2.91 -0.48 19.16
N MET A 144 4.11 -0.20 19.68
CA MET A 144 4.79 1.09 19.50
C MET A 144 5.62 1.23 18.22
N ASP A 145 5.63 0.22 17.36
CA ASP A 145 6.41 0.19 16.12
C ASP A 145 5.74 0.90 14.94
N ARG A 146 4.45 1.25 15.07
CA ARG A 146 3.70 2.02 14.06
C ARG A 146 3.49 3.46 14.50
N SER A 147 3.73 4.38 13.56
CA SER A 147 3.35 5.77 13.69
C SER A 147 2.03 6.00 12.96
N PHE A 148 1.12 6.75 13.58
CA PHE A 148 -0.18 7.09 13.05
C PHE A 148 -0.21 8.55 12.60
N PRO A 149 -0.94 8.91 11.53
CA PRO A 149 -1.83 8.04 10.75
C PRO A 149 -1.13 6.92 9.95
N TYR A 150 -1.84 5.81 9.76
CA TYR A 150 -1.34 4.60 9.14
C TYR A 150 -2.28 4.11 8.04
N ILE A 151 -1.72 3.86 6.86
CA ILE A 151 -2.46 3.32 5.72
C ILE A 151 -2.15 1.83 5.64
N SER A 152 -3.18 0.97 5.61
CA SER A 152 -3.01 -0.48 5.54
C SER A 152 -4.03 -1.13 4.60
N ALA A 153 -3.66 -2.24 3.97
CA ALA A 153 -4.56 -3.02 3.11
C ALA A 153 -4.91 -4.38 3.73
N MET A 154 -6.16 -4.80 3.53
CA MET A 154 -6.67 -6.11 3.94
C MET A 154 -7.47 -6.73 2.80
N VAL A 155 -7.16 -7.98 2.47
CA VAL A 155 -7.98 -8.81 1.58
C VAL A 155 -8.69 -9.85 2.44
N ASN A 156 -9.99 -10.01 2.21
CA ASN A 156 -10.83 -10.88 3.02
C ASN A 156 -11.81 -11.66 2.16
N ASN A 157 -12.02 -12.93 2.51
CA ASN A 157 -13.00 -13.82 1.90
C ASN A 157 -14.29 -13.95 2.73
N GLY A 158 -14.42 -13.14 3.79
CA GLY A 158 -15.54 -13.16 4.73
C GLY A 158 -15.31 -13.99 5.99
N SER A 159 -14.11 -14.54 6.18
CA SER A 159 -13.78 -15.33 7.37
C SER A 159 -13.11 -14.51 8.48
N LEU A 160 -12.36 -13.47 8.13
CA LEU A 160 -11.52 -12.73 9.06
C LEU A 160 -12.28 -11.51 9.63
N PRO A 161 -12.39 -11.34 10.95
CA PRO A 161 -12.85 -10.09 11.53
C PRO A 161 -11.74 -9.03 11.48
N TYR A 162 -12.12 -7.76 11.28
CA TYR A 162 -11.19 -6.64 11.48
C TYR A 162 -11.15 -6.28 12.97
N ASN A 163 -9.98 -6.48 13.59
CA ASN A 163 -9.78 -6.21 15.00
C ASN A 163 -9.39 -4.73 15.23
N HIS A 164 -10.36 -3.92 15.66
CA HIS A 164 -10.11 -2.51 16.00
C HIS A 164 -9.15 -2.35 17.17
N GLY A 165 -9.10 -3.29 18.12
CA GLY A 165 -8.24 -3.18 19.31
C GLY A 165 -6.74 -3.28 19.00
N ASN A 166 -6.37 -3.73 17.80
CA ASN A 166 -4.99 -3.73 17.32
C ASN A 166 -4.84 -3.15 15.91
N ASP A 167 -5.74 -2.23 15.54
CA ASP A 167 -5.68 -1.49 14.27
C ASP A 167 -5.60 -2.40 13.03
N GLY A 168 -6.26 -3.57 13.09
CA GLY A 168 -6.31 -4.55 11.99
C GLY A 168 -5.01 -5.32 11.74
N ARG A 169 -4.01 -5.20 12.63
CA ARG A 169 -2.65 -5.72 12.44
C ARG A 169 -2.55 -7.20 12.07
N ASN A 170 -3.43 -8.04 12.59
CA ASN A 170 -3.39 -9.48 12.36
C ASN A 170 -3.76 -9.89 10.93
N SER A 171 -4.46 -9.03 10.20
CA SER A 171 -4.99 -9.29 8.86
C SER A 171 -4.46 -8.32 7.80
N GLU A 172 -3.45 -7.55 8.17
CA GLU A 172 -2.80 -6.60 7.27
C GLU A 172 -1.90 -7.32 6.26
N LEU A 173 -1.98 -6.89 5.00
CA LEU A 173 -1.06 -7.31 3.94
C LEU A 173 0.21 -6.47 3.93
N GLY A 174 0.07 -5.18 4.18
CA GLY A 174 1.15 -4.21 4.31
C GLY A 174 0.57 -2.81 4.47
N GLY A 175 1.45 -1.86 4.79
CA GLY A 175 1.06 -0.49 5.08
C GLY A 175 2.23 0.47 5.24
N CYS A 176 1.91 1.75 5.38
CA CYS A 176 2.87 2.81 5.61
C CYS A 176 2.31 3.90 6.52
N SER A 177 3.20 4.55 7.27
CA SER A 177 2.85 5.74 8.05
C SER A 177 2.91 7.00 7.18
N SER A 178 1.95 7.89 7.35
CA SER A 178 1.86 9.13 6.57
C SER A 178 1.09 10.22 7.32
N GLU A 179 1.64 11.44 7.35
CA GLU A 179 1.07 12.60 8.02
C GLU A 179 -0.04 13.24 7.16
N ILE A 180 -1.18 12.58 7.04
CA ILE A 180 -2.26 12.95 6.10
C ILE A 180 -3.30 13.93 6.64
N ARG A 181 -3.36 14.11 7.96
CA ARG A 181 -4.42 14.87 8.64
C ARG A 181 -4.10 16.37 8.63
N ASN A 182 -5.13 17.21 8.45
CA ASN A 182 -5.03 18.67 8.50
C ASN A 182 -4.01 19.28 7.53
N LYS A 183 -3.79 18.64 6.37
CA LYS A 183 -3.03 19.24 5.27
C LYS A 183 -3.78 20.44 4.69
N ASP A 184 -3.06 21.51 4.40
CA ASP A 184 -3.58 22.75 3.81
C ASP A 184 -3.74 22.68 2.28
N HIS A 185 -3.18 21.64 1.67
CA HIS A 185 -3.29 21.27 0.26
C HIS A 185 -4.14 20.02 0.06
N ASP A 186 -4.25 19.58 -1.19
CA ASP A 186 -4.97 18.37 -1.57
C ASP A 186 -4.16 17.11 -1.20
N THR A 187 -4.86 16.07 -0.75
CA THR A 187 -4.27 14.76 -0.47
C THR A 187 -4.86 13.70 -1.38
N TYR A 188 -3.99 12.92 -2.01
CA TYR A 188 -4.35 11.93 -3.01
C TYR A 188 -3.83 10.54 -2.63
N LEU A 189 -4.58 9.54 -3.07
CA LEU A 189 -4.25 8.14 -2.96
C LEU A 189 -4.58 7.43 -4.27
N ALA A 190 -3.65 6.62 -4.78
CA ALA A 190 -3.83 5.80 -5.96
C ALA A 190 -3.81 4.32 -5.56
N ILE A 191 -4.87 3.57 -5.90
CA ILE A 191 -4.97 2.13 -5.71
C ILE A 191 -4.92 1.48 -7.09
N ARG A 192 -3.84 0.77 -7.38
CA ARG A 192 -3.63 0.08 -8.65
C ARG A 192 -3.71 -1.43 -8.41
N TYR A 193 -4.61 -2.10 -9.13
CA TYR A 193 -4.65 -3.57 -9.17
C TYR A 193 -4.51 -4.03 -10.61
N SER A 194 -3.46 -4.80 -10.87
CA SER A 194 -3.19 -5.33 -12.21
C SER A 194 -2.35 -6.59 -12.13
N LYS A 195 -2.71 -7.62 -12.91
CA LYS A 195 -2.02 -8.92 -12.96
C LYS A 195 -1.69 -9.49 -11.56
N GLY A 196 -2.64 -9.40 -10.64
CA GLY A 196 -2.51 -9.90 -9.27
C GLY A 196 -1.51 -9.15 -8.39
N ARG A 197 -1.11 -7.94 -8.78
CA ARG A 197 -0.29 -7.02 -7.98
C ARG A 197 -1.14 -5.85 -7.51
N LEU A 198 -1.14 -5.60 -6.21
CA LEU A 198 -1.75 -4.45 -5.57
C LEU A 198 -0.64 -3.44 -5.24
N THR A 199 -0.77 -2.24 -5.80
CA THR A 199 0.12 -1.13 -5.49
C THR A 199 -0.70 0.04 -4.97
N VAL A 200 -0.30 0.60 -3.84
CA VAL A 200 -0.90 1.80 -3.24
C VAL A 200 0.15 2.88 -3.17
N MET A 201 -0.18 4.04 -3.71
CA MET A 201 0.70 5.21 -3.74
C MET A 201 -0.04 6.42 -3.18
N ILE A 202 0.70 7.34 -2.58
CA ILE A 202 0.16 8.53 -1.93
C ILE A 202 0.87 9.78 -2.44
N ASP A 203 0.13 10.87 -2.58
CA ASP A 203 0.66 12.21 -2.81
C ASP A 203 0.01 13.16 -1.79
N ILE A 204 0.79 13.57 -0.81
CA ILE A 204 0.31 14.31 0.37
C ILE A 204 1.23 15.48 0.74
N ASP A 205 2.20 15.79 -0.12
CA ASP A 205 3.22 16.82 0.11
C ASP A 205 3.15 17.96 -0.91
N ASP A 206 2.10 17.99 -1.75
CA ASP A 206 1.87 18.98 -2.82
C ASP A 206 3.03 19.08 -3.83
N LYS A 207 3.69 17.96 -4.08
CA LYS A 207 4.83 17.87 -5.01
C LYS A 207 4.46 17.27 -6.35
N ASN A 208 3.22 16.80 -6.50
CA ASN A 208 2.79 15.99 -7.64
C ASN A 208 3.73 14.78 -7.83
N GLU A 209 4.18 14.20 -6.71
CA GLU A 209 5.12 13.08 -6.65
C GLU A 209 4.48 11.96 -5.85
N TRP A 210 4.23 10.85 -6.53
CA TRP A 210 3.63 9.68 -5.93
C TRP A 210 4.68 8.86 -5.15
N LYS A 211 4.44 8.72 -3.85
CA LYS A 211 5.25 7.88 -2.96
C LYS A 211 4.59 6.52 -2.79
N GLU A 212 5.36 5.45 -3.01
CA GLU A 212 4.91 4.08 -2.76
C GLU A 212 4.62 3.86 -1.26
N CYS A 213 3.48 3.25 -0.98
CA CYS A 213 3.03 2.87 0.37
C CYS A 213 2.95 1.34 0.51
N ILE A 214 2.28 0.68 -0.44
CA ILE A 214 2.08 -0.78 -0.46
C ILE A 214 2.41 -1.27 -1.86
N ASP A 215 3.16 -2.37 -1.96
CA ASP A 215 3.41 -3.04 -3.23
C ASP A 215 3.54 -4.55 -3.03
N ILE A 216 2.48 -5.29 -3.35
CA ILE A 216 2.34 -6.70 -3.01
C ILE A 216 1.82 -7.47 -4.21
N GLY A 217 2.53 -8.52 -4.59
CA GLY A 217 2.11 -9.49 -5.60
C GLY A 217 1.31 -10.65 -5.01
N GLY A 218 0.66 -11.44 -5.88
CA GLY A 218 -0.09 -12.62 -5.47
C GLY A 218 -1.48 -12.33 -4.90
N VAL A 219 -1.95 -11.09 -5.00
CA VAL A 219 -3.31 -10.71 -4.63
C VAL A 219 -4.28 -11.24 -5.69
N ARG A 220 -5.33 -11.93 -5.27
CA ARG A 220 -6.40 -12.42 -6.13
C ARG A 220 -7.69 -11.75 -5.74
N LEU A 221 -8.27 -10.99 -6.67
CA LEU A 221 -9.57 -10.35 -6.51
C LEU A 221 -10.49 -10.71 -7.68
N PRO A 222 -11.78 -10.97 -7.44
CA PRO A 222 -12.74 -11.20 -8.51
C PRO A 222 -13.12 -9.91 -9.22
N THR A 223 -13.69 -10.06 -10.41
CA THR A 223 -14.49 -9.02 -11.06
C THR A 223 -15.93 -9.06 -10.52
N GLY A 224 -16.69 -8.01 -10.78
CA GLY A 224 -18.11 -7.91 -10.43
C GLY A 224 -18.38 -7.38 -9.02
N TYR A 225 -17.37 -6.84 -8.33
CA TYR A 225 -17.51 -6.20 -7.01
C TYR A 225 -17.71 -4.69 -7.15
N TYR A 226 -18.05 -4.03 -6.05
CA TYR A 226 -18.42 -2.62 -5.99
C TYR A 226 -17.32 -1.79 -5.33
N PHE A 227 -17.08 -0.59 -5.85
CA PHE A 227 -16.30 0.42 -5.13
C PHE A 227 -17.15 1.16 -4.11
N GLY A 228 -16.53 1.53 -3.00
CA GLY A 228 -17.15 2.39 -2.00
C GLY A 228 -16.11 3.09 -1.14
N ALA A 229 -16.58 4.03 -0.34
CA ALA A 229 -15.81 4.64 0.73
C ALA A 229 -16.71 4.78 1.96
N SER A 230 -16.15 4.59 3.14
CA SER A 230 -16.85 4.81 4.40
C SER A 230 -15.94 5.43 5.44
N ALA A 231 -16.53 6.06 6.44
CA ALA A 231 -15.82 6.57 7.60
C ALA A 231 -16.66 6.39 8.86
N ALA A 232 -15.98 6.36 10.00
CA ALA A 232 -16.61 6.36 11.31
C ALA A 232 -15.87 7.27 12.28
N THR A 233 -16.61 7.77 13.27
CA THR A 233 -16.10 8.48 14.44
C THR A 233 -16.58 7.77 15.71
N GLY A 234 -15.68 7.59 16.67
CA GLY A 234 -15.97 7.01 17.99
C GLY A 234 -16.20 8.10 19.04
N ASP A 235 -15.46 7.98 20.15
CA ASP A 235 -15.35 9.03 21.18
C ASP A 235 -14.56 10.26 20.69
N LEU A 236 -13.73 10.04 19.67
CA LEU A 236 -13.00 11.05 18.93
C LEU A 236 -13.64 11.25 17.56
N SER A 237 -13.33 12.36 16.92
CA SER A 237 -13.96 12.73 15.66
C SER A 237 -13.00 13.47 14.74
N ASP A 238 -13.34 13.42 13.46
CA ASP A 238 -12.78 14.22 12.38
C ASP A 238 -13.84 14.37 11.28
N ASN A 239 -13.68 15.40 10.45
CA ASN A 239 -14.35 15.44 9.17
C ASN A 239 -13.60 14.51 8.20
N HIS A 240 -14.37 13.63 7.55
CA HIS A 240 -13.86 12.71 6.56
C HIS A 240 -14.50 13.02 5.21
N ASP A 241 -13.79 13.75 4.36
CA ASP A 241 -14.31 14.25 3.08
C ASP A 241 -13.71 13.46 1.90
N ILE A 242 -14.55 13.01 0.98
CA ILE A 242 -14.18 12.50 -0.34
C ILE A 242 -14.46 13.59 -1.37
N ILE A 243 -13.42 14.05 -2.05
CA ILE A 243 -13.51 15.09 -3.07
C ILE A 243 -13.70 14.45 -4.44
N SER A 244 -12.95 13.40 -4.75
CA SER A 244 -13.22 12.61 -5.96
C SER A 244 -12.74 11.17 -5.83
N MET A 245 -13.38 10.28 -6.57
CA MET A 245 -12.94 8.92 -6.84
C MET A 245 -12.95 8.77 -8.35
N LYS A 246 -11.81 8.53 -8.98
CA LYS A 246 -11.70 8.42 -10.44
C LYS A 246 -11.14 7.06 -10.80
N MET A 247 -11.92 6.30 -11.55
CA MET A 247 -11.53 4.96 -11.98
C MET A 247 -10.97 4.99 -13.39
N TYR A 248 -9.78 4.44 -13.57
CA TYR A 248 -9.12 4.29 -14.86
C TYR A 248 -8.98 2.82 -15.22
N GLN A 249 -9.33 2.48 -16.46
CA GLN A 249 -9.03 1.16 -17.02
C GLN A 249 -7.56 1.12 -17.44
N LEU A 250 -6.85 0.06 -17.05
CA LEU A 250 -5.50 -0.17 -17.52
C LEU A 250 -5.54 -1.06 -18.77
N MET A 251 -4.88 -0.62 -19.85
CA MET A 251 -4.79 -1.36 -21.10
C MET A 251 -3.70 -2.43 -20.99
N VAL A 252 -4.06 -3.55 -20.37
CA VAL A 252 -3.15 -4.67 -20.11
C VAL A 252 -3.58 -5.88 -20.93
N GLU A 253 -2.65 -6.45 -21.69
CA GLU A 253 -2.88 -7.68 -22.45
C GLU A 253 -2.92 -8.90 -21.52
N HIS A 254 -3.95 -9.72 -21.69
CA HIS A 254 -4.12 -11.03 -21.07
C HIS A 254 -3.95 -12.12 -22.11
N THR A 255 -3.47 -13.27 -21.67
CA THR A 255 -3.40 -14.47 -22.52
C THR A 255 -4.81 -15.04 -22.76
N PRO A 256 -5.03 -15.78 -23.86
CA PRO A 256 -6.33 -16.42 -24.12
C PRO A 256 -6.80 -17.34 -22.97
N ASP A 257 -5.85 -18.00 -22.29
CA ASP A 257 -6.14 -18.85 -21.13
C ASP A 257 -6.66 -18.01 -19.96
N GLU A 258 -6.03 -16.86 -19.68
CA GLU A 258 -6.51 -15.91 -18.66
C GLU A 258 -7.88 -15.33 -19.02
N ASP A 259 -8.15 -15.07 -20.30
CA ASP A 259 -9.44 -14.57 -20.77
C ASP A 259 -10.56 -15.61 -20.70
N SER A 260 -10.22 -16.90 -20.78
CA SER A 260 -11.18 -18.00 -20.67
C SER A 260 -11.72 -18.24 -19.25
N LEU A 261 -11.01 -17.74 -18.23
CA LEU A 261 -11.40 -17.90 -16.82
C LEU A 261 -12.64 -17.07 -16.49
N ASP A 262 -13.50 -17.61 -15.63
CA ASP A 262 -14.60 -16.83 -15.03
C ASP A 262 -14.07 -16.01 -13.84
N TRP A 263 -13.64 -14.77 -14.13
CA TRP A 263 -13.08 -13.86 -13.13
C TRP A 263 -14.06 -13.46 -12.03
N THR A 264 -15.37 -13.67 -12.22
CA THR A 264 -16.38 -13.36 -11.20
C THR A 264 -16.39 -14.36 -10.04
N LYS A 265 -15.80 -15.56 -10.26
CA LYS A 265 -15.75 -16.67 -9.31
C LYS A 265 -14.45 -16.77 -8.53
N ILE A 266 -13.51 -15.84 -8.71
CA ILE A 266 -12.25 -15.83 -7.97
C ILE A 266 -12.54 -15.53 -6.50
N GLU A 267 -12.08 -16.39 -5.60
CA GLU A 267 -12.15 -16.09 -4.17
C GLU A 267 -11.04 -15.11 -3.76
N PRO A 268 -11.39 -14.01 -3.05
CA PRO A 268 -10.41 -13.06 -2.55
C PRO A 268 -9.36 -13.75 -1.69
N SER A 269 -8.10 -13.64 -2.06
CA SER A 269 -6.99 -14.31 -1.36
C SER A 269 -5.65 -13.67 -1.71
N VAL A 270 -4.63 -13.97 -0.93
CA VAL A 270 -3.25 -13.58 -1.25
C VAL A 270 -2.38 -14.83 -1.23
N SER A 271 -1.82 -15.18 -2.38
CA SER A 271 -0.78 -16.19 -2.45
C SER A 271 0.51 -15.58 -1.94
N LEU A 272 0.86 -15.88 -0.68
CA LEU A 272 2.16 -15.51 -0.12
C LEU A 272 3.26 -16.26 -0.88
N LEU A 273 3.71 -15.74 -2.02
CA LEU A 273 5.10 -15.94 -2.41
C LEU A 273 5.88 -15.26 -1.30
N LYS A 274 6.51 -16.05 -0.40
CA LYS A 274 7.34 -15.56 0.70
C LYS A 274 8.13 -14.35 0.22
N SER A 275 7.72 -13.16 0.65
CA SER A 275 8.54 -11.97 0.48
C SER A 275 9.87 -12.28 1.18
N PRO A 276 11.04 -12.06 0.58
CA PRO A 276 12.33 -12.39 1.19
C PRO A 276 12.67 -11.69 2.51
N LYS A 277 11.72 -11.01 3.17
CA LYS A 277 11.95 -10.14 4.33
C LYS A 277 11.59 -10.70 5.70
N ASP A 278 10.90 -11.84 5.78
CA ASP A 278 10.58 -12.45 7.08
C ASP A 278 11.41 -13.72 7.30
N ASN A 279 12.69 -13.53 7.60
CA ASN A 279 13.53 -14.52 8.29
C ASN A 279 13.98 -13.94 9.63
N ILE A 280 13.02 -13.52 10.45
CA ILE A 280 13.24 -13.31 11.88
C ILE A 280 12.27 -14.24 12.57
N ASP A 281 12.84 -15.11 13.41
CA ASP A 281 12.20 -16.13 14.25
C ASP A 281 11.97 -17.52 13.63
N ASP A 282 13.07 -18.17 13.25
CA ASP A 282 13.18 -19.64 13.40
C ASP A 282 14.07 -19.94 14.64
N PRO A 283 13.51 -20.41 15.77
CA PRO A 283 14.29 -20.83 16.93
C PRO A 283 14.96 -22.20 16.74
N THR A 284 14.77 -22.86 15.60
CA THR A 284 15.48 -24.10 15.24
C THR A 284 16.55 -23.79 14.20
N GLY A 285 17.74 -23.41 14.70
CA GLY A 285 18.93 -23.17 13.91
C GLY A 285 19.41 -24.40 13.12
N ASN A 286 18.77 -24.66 11.97
CA ASN A 286 19.29 -25.55 10.93
C ASN A 286 19.74 -24.69 9.76
N PHE A 287 20.94 -24.13 9.90
CA PHE A 287 21.65 -23.43 8.84
C PHE A 287 21.98 -24.44 7.72
N ARG A 288 21.04 -24.66 6.80
CA ARG A 288 21.34 -25.28 5.50
C ARG A 288 22.14 -24.25 4.71
N SER A 289 23.45 -24.28 4.91
CA SER A 289 24.41 -23.62 4.04
C SER A 289 24.11 -24.02 2.60
N THR A 290 23.71 -23.05 1.79
CA THR A 290 23.71 -23.19 0.33
C THR A 290 25.10 -23.70 -0.05
N PRO A 291 25.27 -24.87 -0.70
CA PRO A 291 26.59 -25.38 -1.03
C PRO A 291 27.28 -24.35 -1.92
N LEU A 292 28.34 -23.72 -1.39
CA LEU A 292 29.18 -22.81 -2.15
C LEU A 292 29.77 -23.62 -3.31
N THR A 293 29.42 -23.25 -4.53
CA THR A 293 30.02 -23.81 -5.75
C THR A 293 31.55 -23.67 -5.62
N GLY A 294 32.33 -24.70 -5.95
CA GLY A 294 33.78 -24.73 -5.65
C GLY A 294 34.57 -23.50 -6.10
N TRP A 295 34.10 -22.82 -7.16
CA TRP A 295 34.62 -21.53 -7.62
C TRP A 295 34.53 -20.40 -6.57
N LYS A 296 33.42 -20.31 -5.84
CA LYS A 296 33.22 -19.29 -4.78
C LYS A 296 34.12 -19.56 -3.57
N VAL A 297 34.36 -20.82 -3.23
CA VAL A 297 35.30 -21.21 -2.17
C VAL A 297 36.73 -20.86 -2.57
N PHE A 298 37.12 -21.14 -3.82
CA PHE A 298 38.43 -20.77 -4.35
C PHE A 298 38.68 -19.26 -4.29
N LEU A 299 37.71 -18.43 -4.72
CA LEU A 299 37.82 -16.97 -4.68
C LEU A 299 37.96 -16.44 -3.24
N LEU A 300 37.18 -16.98 -2.30
CA LEU A 300 37.27 -16.58 -0.89
C LEU A 300 38.64 -16.90 -0.29
N LEU A 301 39.19 -18.08 -0.58
CA LEU A 301 40.53 -18.47 -0.13
C LEU A 301 41.63 -17.60 -0.76
N LEU A 302 41.51 -17.26 -2.05
CA LEU A 302 42.43 -16.36 -2.74
C LEU A 302 42.42 -14.96 -2.10
N CYS A 303 41.24 -14.39 -1.83
CA CYS A 303 41.09 -13.09 -1.18
C CYS A 303 41.66 -13.08 0.24
N ALA A 304 41.42 -14.15 1.02
CA ALA A 304 41.98 -14.28 2.36
C ALA A 304 43.51 -14.33 2.33
N LEU A 305 44.09 -15.09 1.40
CA LEU A 305 45.54 -15.22 1.26
C LEU A 305 46.19 -13.91 0.83
N LEU A 306 45.58 -13.19 -0.12
CA LEU A 306 46.03 -11.84 -0.50
C LEU A 306 45.93 -10.86 0.67
N GLY A 307 44.86 -10.92 1.47
CA GLY A 307 44.70 -10.10 2.67
C GLY A 307 45.82 -10.34 3.70
N ILE A 308 46.18 -11.61 3.94
CA ILE A 308 47.29 -11.96 4.85
C ILE A 308 48.63 -11.42 4.33
N VAL A 309 48.90 -11.53 3.02
CA VAL A 309 50.13 -10.99 2.43
C VAL A 309 50.19 -9.47 2.58
N VAL A 310 49.11 -8.75 2.30
CA VAL A 310 49.05 -7.29 2.46
C VAL A 310 49.27 -6.90 3.93
N CYS A 311 48.59 -7.55 4.86
CA CYS A 311 48.79 -7.31 6.30
C CYS A 311 50.23 -7.59 6.74
N GLY A 312 50.86 -8.65 6.22
CA GLY A 312 52.25 -8.98 6.50
C GLY A 312 53.22 -7.92 5.98
N VAL A 313 53.04 -7.45 4.74
CA VAL A 313 53.90 -6.40 4.16
C VAL A 313 53.73 -5.08 4.89
N VAL A 314 52.49 -4.66 5.17
CA VAL A 314 52.24 -3.43 5.93
C VAL A 314 52.82 -3.53 7.34
N GLY A 315 52.64 -4.68 8.00
CA GLY A 315 53.24 -4.96 9.31
C GLY A 315 54.77 -4.86 9.30
N ALA A 316 55.42 -5.45 8.30
CA ALA A 316 56.88 -5.39 8.14
C ALA A 316 57.38 -3.97 7.89
N VAL A 317 56.72 -3.20 7.03
CA VAL A 317 57.06 -1.79 6.75
C VAL A 317 56.91 -0.93 8.00
N VAL A 318 55.81 -1.10 8.74
CA VAL A 318 55.59 -0.37 10.01
C VAL A 318 56.63 -0.76 11.06
N PHE A 319 56.99 -2.04 11.14
CA PHE A 319 58.00 -2.52 12.08
C PHE A 319 59.40 -1.99 11.75
N GLN A 320 59.82 -2.02 10.48
CA GLN A 320 61.09 -1.43 10.04
C GLN A 320 61.14 0.07 10.35
N LYS A 321 60.09 0.81 10.02
CA LYS A 321 60.00 2.25 10.30
C LYS A 321 60.03 2.57 11.80
N ARG A 322 59.49 1.68 12.64
CA ARG A 322 59.56 1.78 14.10
C ARG A 322 60.97 1.47 14.63
N GLN A 323 61.67 0.49 14.06
CA GLN A 323 63.06 0.19 14.41
C GLN A 323 64.01 1.34 14.05
N GLU A 324 63.86 1.95 12.88
CA GLU A 324 64.64 3.14 12.48
C GLU A 324 64.45 4.31 13.45
N ARG A 325 63.22 4.50 13.94
CA ARG A 325 62.92 5.56 14.92
C ARG A 325 63.50 5.27 16.31
N ASN A 326 63.51 4.01 16.75
CA ASN A 326 64.08 3.63 18.05
C ASN A 326 65.62 3.63 18.05
N ARG A 327 66.27 3.45 16.90
CA ARG A 327 67.74 3.56 16.76
C ARG A 327 68.28 5.00 16.77
N ARG A 328 67.43 6.03 16.76
CA ARG A 328 67.82 7.44 16.86
C ARG A 328 67.88 7.98 18.29
N PHE A 329 67.56 7.15 19.29
CA PHE A 329 67.57 7.54 20.72
C PHE A 329 68.54 6.73 21.58
N TYR A 330 69.52 6.06 20.95
CA TYR A 330 70.70 5.48 21.60
C TYR A 330 71.98 5.90 20.89
#